data_AF-A0A3D4GV49-F1
#
_entry.id   AF-A0A3D4GV49-F1
#
_cell.length_a   1.000
_cell.length_b   1.000
_cell.length_c   1.000
_cell.angle_alpha   90.00
_cell.angle_beta   90.00
_cell.angle_gamma   90.00
#
_symmetry.space_group_name_H-M   'P 1'
#
loop_
_entity.id
_entity.type
_entity.pdbx_description
1 polymer ?
#
loop_
_entity_poly.entity_id
_entity_poly.type
_entity_poly.pdbx_seq_one_letter_code
_entity_poly.pdbx_strand_id
1 'polypeptide(L)'
;MPARTKYGQSITGDLSVTGNLDASGFTGNGDLIVFERLFVQERSSNPDDPPEGMAVMWMSDGTGDGDDGDILMKVTAGGSTKTATLIDFSAV
;
A
#
# COMPACT_ATOMS: atom_id res chain seq x y z
N MET A 1 -30.82 -17.50 -1.95
CA MET A 1 -29.82 -18.24 -1.15
C MET A 1 -28.78 -17.22 -0.69
N PRO A 2 -28.57 -16.96 0.62
CA PRO A 2 -27.51 -16.06 1.06
C PRO A 2 -26.13 -16.71 0.82
N ALA A 3 -25.16 -15.89 0.40
CA ALA A 3 -23.78 -16.34 0.17
C ALA A 3 -23.17 -16.90 1.48
N ARG A 4 -22.59 -18.09 1.43
CA ARG A 4 -21.84 -18.66 2.56
C ARG A 4 -20.48 -17.95 2.66
N THR A 5 -20.26 -17.23 3.74
CA THR A 5 -18.91 -16.75 4.12
C THR A 5 -18.04 -17.96 4.45
N LYS A 6 -16.93 -18.12 3.73
CA LYS A 6 -15.93 -19.17 3.97
C LYS A 6 -14.77 -18.57 4.74
N TYR A 7 -14.54 -19.04 5.96
CA TYR A 7 -13.40 -18.65 6.80
C TYR A 7 -12.24 -19.65 6.62
N GLY A 8 -10.99 -19.18 6.68
CA GLY A 8 -9.79 -20.04 6.69
C GLY A 8 -9.41 -20.70 5.36
N GLN A 9 -9.62 -20.02 4.23
CA GLN A 9 -9.23 -20.55 2.93
C GLN A 9 -7.72 -20.41 2.69
N SER A 10 -7.05 -21.53 2.40
CA SER A 10 -5.70 -21.52 1.86
C SER A 10 -5.78 -21.51 0.34
N ILE A 11 -4.99 -20.66 -0.32
CA ILE A 11 -4.83 -20.66 -1.78
C ILE A 11 -3.47 -21.26 -2.09
N THR A 12 -3.47 -22.31 -2.89
CA THR A 12 -2.25 -22.86 -3.48
C THR A 12 -2.21 -22.39 -4.93
N GLY A 13 -1.32 -21.45 -5.24
CA GLY A 13 -1.22 -20.80 -6.55
C GLY A 13 -1.41 -19.28 -6.45
N ASP A 14 -1.77 -18.66 -7.58
CA ASP A 14 -1.92 -17.21 -7.66
C ASP A 14 -3.23 -16.74 -7.02
N LEU A 15 -3.15 -15.72 -6.17
CA LEU A 15 -4.29 -14.92 -5.75
C LEU A 15 -4.28 -13.62 -6.56
N SER A 16 -5.34 -13.38 -7.35
CA SER A 16 -5.55 -12.11 -8.04
C SER A 16 -6.71 -11.35 -7.40
N VAL A 17 -6.44 -10.10 -6.99
CA VAL A 17 -7.43 -9.19 -6.41
C VAL A 17 -7.46 -7.92 -7.26
N THR A 18 -8.61 -7.60 -7.84
CA THR A 18 -8.79 -6.40 -8.68
C THR A 18 -9.12 -5.14 -7.86
N GLY A 19 -9.50 -5.32 -6.59
CA GLY A 19 -9.76 -4.25 -5.63
C GLY A 19 -8.77 -4.26 -4.48
N ASN A 20 -9.23 -3.82 -3.31
CA ASN A 20 -8.40 -3.81 -2.11
C ASN A 20 -8.37 -5.19 -1.45
N LEU A 21 -7.20 -5.60 -0.98
CA LEU A 21 -7.06 -6.67 -0.01
C LEU A 21 -7.22 -6.06 1.39
N ASP A 22 -8.35 -6.33 2.06
CA ASP A 22 -8.55 -5.95 3.46
C ASP A 22 -8.03 -7.06 4.38
N ALA A 23 -6.89 -6.82 5.03
CA ALA A 23 -6.25 -7.74 5.97
C ALA A 23 -6.71 -7.54 7.43
N SER A 24 -7.55 -6.53 7.72
CA SER A 24 -7.97 -6.22 9.09
C SER A 24 -8.78 -7.33 9.76
N GLY A 25 -9.39 -8.21 8.95
CA GLY A 25 -10.15 -9.37 9.40
C GLY A 25 -9.34 -10.67 9.57
N PHE A 26 -8.03 -10.66 9.32
CA PHE A 26 -7.20 -11.87 9.50
C PHE A 26 -7.05 -12.20 10.98
N THR A 27 -7.37 -13.44 11.37
CA THR A 27 -7.21 -13.90 12.76
C THR A 27 -5.72 -14.07 13.09
N GLY A 28 -5.23 -13.36 14.11
CA GLY A 28 -3.80 -13.23 14.45
C GLY A 28 -3.46 -11.77 14.78
N ASN A 29 -2.23 -11.33 14.52
CA ASN A 29 -1.82 -9.93 14.70
C ASN A 29 -2.34 -8.99 13.58
N GLY A 30 -3.04 -9.51 12.56
CA GLY A 30 -3.49 -8.72 11.40
C GLY A 30 -2.39 -8.40 10.38
N ASP A 31 -1.20 -8.98 10.54
CA ASP A 31 -0.04 -8.71 9.70
C ASP A 31 -0.21 -9.28 8.28
N LEU A 32 0.14 -8.48 7.27
CA LEU A 32 0.44 -8.97 5.93
C LEU A 32 1.94 -9.24 5.82
N ILE A 33 2.30 -10.51 5.60
CA ILE A 33 3.70 -10.94 5.47
C ILE A 33 3.98 -11.28 4.01
N VAL A 34 4.99 -10.64 3.41
CA VAL A 34 5.50 -10.92 2.06
C VAL A 34 6.86 -11.59 2.19
N PHE A 35 6.97 -12.88 1.82
CA PHE A 35 8.20 -13.64 1.98
C PHE A 35 9.27 -13.35 0.91
N GLU A 36 8.84 -12.87 -0.27
CA GLU A 36 9.74 -12.56 -1.38
C GLU A 36 9.71 -11.06 -1.70
N ARG A 37 9.33 -10.69 -2.93
CA ARG A 37 9.39 -9.31 -3.41
C ARG A 37 8.03 -8.64 -3.32
N LEU A 38 8.02 -7.42 -2.81
CA LEU A 38 6.93 -6.48 -3.01
C LEU A 38 7.23 -5.66 -4.27
N PHE A 39 6.37 -5.73 -5.27
CA PHE A 39 6.41 -4.83 -6.42
C PHE A 39 5.40 -3.72 -6.21
N VAL A 40 5.87 -2.48 -6.34
CA VAL A 40 5.03 -1.29 -6.43
C VAL A 40 5.12 -0.75 -7.86
N GLN A 41 4.03 -0.17 -8.35
CA GLN A 41 3.99 0.46 -9.65
C GLN A 41 3.94 1.97 -9.47
N GLU A 42 4.49 2.66 -10.45
CA GLU A 42 4.43 4.11 -10.53
C GLU A 42 2.99 4.61 -10.58
N ARG A 43 2.80 5.83 -10.07
CA ARG A 43 1.51 6.50 -10.07
C ARG A 43 1.65 7.92 -10.57
N SER A 44 0.73 8.31 -11.43
CA SER A 44 0.63 9.66 -11.99
C SER A 44 -0.06 10.68 -11.09
N SER A 45 -0.33 10.31 -9.84
CA SER A 45 -0.97 11.16 -8.86
C SER A 45 -0.65 10.72 -7.45
N ASN A 46 -0.40 11.72 -6.60
CA ASN A 46 -0.26 11.54 -5.17
C ASN A 46 -1.53 10.86 -4.61
N PRO A 47 -1.39 9.82 -3.79
CA PRO A 47 -2.53 9.30 -3.04
C PRO A 47 -3.15 10.38 -2.15
N ASP A 48 -4.46 10.26 -1.91
CA ASP A 48 -5.14 11.05 -0.88
C ASP A 48 -4.47 10.86 0.49
N ASP A 49 -4.70 11.81 1.38
CA ASP A 49 -4.18 11.72 2.75
C ASP A 49 -4.76 10.49 3.46
N PRO A 50 -3.92 9.62 4.04
CA PRO A 50 -4.42 8.45 4.74
C PRO A 50 -5.16 8.88 6.01
N PRO A 51 -6.09 8.04 6.54
CA PRO A 51 -6.70 8.28 7.83
C PRO A 51 -5.66 8.43 8.96
N GLU A 52 -6.07 9.08 10.05
CA GLU A 52 -5.25 9.20 11.26
C GLU A 52 -4.75 7.82 11.75
N GLY A 53 -3.45 7.72 12.03
CA GLY A 53 -2.77 6.50 12.44
C GLY A 53 -2.39 5.56 11.28
N MET A 54 -2.55 6.00 10.02
CA MET A 54 -2.23 5.20 8.84
C MET A 54 -1.16 5.85 7.96
N ALA A 55 -0.60 5.04 7.06
CA ALA A 55 0.35 5.46 6.06
C ALA A 55 0.05 4.81 4.70
N VAL A 56 0.51 5.46 3.64
CA VAL A 56 0.49 4.93 2.26
C VAL A 56 1.88 5.10 1.64
N MET A 57 2.34 4.08 0.94
CA MET A 57 3.61 4.08 0.20
C MET A 57 3.32 3.91 -1.30
N TRP A 58 4.03 4.66 -2.14
CA TRP A 58 3.92 4.57 -3.60
C TRP A 58 5.23 4.94 -4.28
N MET A 59 5.30 4.66 -5.58
CA MET A 59 6.39 5.08 -6.47
C MET A 59 5.89 6.21 -7.38
N SER A 60 6.66 7.29 -7.52
CA SER A 60 6.33 8.40 -8.42
C SER A 60 6.76 8.09 -9.86
N ASP A 61 5.99 8.55 -10.85
CA ASP A 61 6.40 8.62 -12.27
C ASP A 61 6.96 10.01 -12.66
N GLY A 62 7.30 10.83 -11.64
CA GLY A 62 7.73 12.21 -11.81
C GLY A 62 6.57 13.20 -11.97
N THR A 63 5.32 12.75 -11.82
CA THR A 63 4.16 13.64 -11.70
C THR A 63 3.67 13.70 -10.24
N GLY A 64 3.29 14.90 -9.79
CA GLY A 64 2.92 15.11 -8.37
C GLY A 64 4.14 15.35 -7.49
N ASP A 65 4.24 14.63 -6.38
CA ASP A 65 5.35 14.72 -5.43
C ASP A 65 6.45 13.72 -5.82
N GLY A 66 7.72 14.15 -5.70
CA GLY A 66 8.89 13.33 -6.01
C GLY A 66 9.20 13.23 -7.51
N ASP A 67 10.42 12.83 -7.81
CA ASP A 67 10.90 12.60 -9.18
C ASP A 67 10.57 11.18 -9.66
N ASP A 68 10.72 10.95 -10.97
CA ASP A 68 10.49 9.64 -11.58
C ASP A 68 11.35 8.56 -10.91
N GLY A 69 10.68 7.54 -10.38
CA GLY A 69 11.31 6.44 -9.66
C GLY A 69 11.45 6.60 -8.14
N ASP A 70 11.09 7.76 -7.57
CA ASP A 70 11.13 7.96 -6.12
C ASP A 70 10.15 7.03 -5.41
N ILE A 71 10.56 6.48 -4.26
CA ILE A 71 9.65 5.81 -3.35
C ILE A 71 9.25 6.80 -2.27
N LEU A 72 7.96 7.16 -2.24
CA LEU A 72 7.40 8.09 -1.27
C LEU A 72 6.52 7.36 -0.26
N MET A 73 6.39 7.97 0.91
CA MET A 73 5.44 7.60 1.92
C MET A 73 4.74 8.83 2.48
N LYS A 74 3.43 8.71 2.68
CA LYS A 74 2.60 9.70 3.36
C LYS A 74 2.03 9.10 4.62
N VAL A 75 2.12 9.83 5.73
CA VAL A 75 1.68 9.40 7.06
C VAL A 75 0.79 10.49 7.65
N THR A 76 -0.36 10.09 8.21
CA THR A 76 -1.23 10.99 8.99
C THR A 76 -1.18 10.58 10.45
N ALA A 77 -0.64 11.44 11.30
CA ALA A 77 -0.56 11.19 12.74
C ALA A 77 -0.57 12.50 13.54
N GLY A 78 -1.25 12.50 14.68
CA GLY A 78 -1.41 13.68 15.54
C GLY A 78 -2.19 14.81 14.88
N GLY A 79 -3.12 14.49 13.96
CA GLY A 79 -3.91 15.49 13.23
C GLY A 79 -3.14 16.24 12.16
N SER A 80 -2.00 15.72 11.70
CA SER A 80 -1.19 16.29 10.62
C SER A 80 -0.78 15.22 9.62
N THR A 81 -0.77 15.58 8.34
CA THR A 81 -0.24 14.73 7.27
C THR A 81 1.19 15.16 6.91
N LYS A 82 2.08 14.21 6.69
CA LYS A 82 3.43 14.44 6.16
C LYS A 82 3.72 13.49 5.01
N THR A 83 4.32 14.01 3.95
CA THR A 83 4.91 13.21 2.86
C THR A 83 6.43 13.23 3.00
N ALA A 84 7.08 12.09 2.78
CA ALA A 84 8.53 11.94 2.78
C ALA A 84 8.97 11.04 1.62
N THR A 85 10.10 11.38 1.01
CA THR A 85 10.83 10.51 0.09
C THR A 85 11.64 9.51 0.92
N LEU A 86 11.33 8.21 0.77
CA LEU A 86 12.05 7.11 1.42
C LEU A 86 13.28 6.70 0.62
N ILE A 87 13.14 6.69 -0.70
CA ILE A 87 14.22 6.45 -1.66
C ILE A 87 14.10 7.51 -2.74
N ASP A 88 15.21 8.20 -2.97
CA ASP A 88 15.36 9.20 -4.01
C ASP A 88 16.11 8.55 -5.17
N PHE A 89 15.45 8.42 -6.32
CA PHE A 89 16.01 7.84 -7.55
C PHE A 89 16.36 8.92 -8.58
N SER A 90 16.17 10.19 -8.22
CA SER A 90 16.51 11.31 -9.11
C SER A 90 17.97 11.21 -9.58
N ALA A 91 18.20 11.56 -10.85
CA ALA A 91 19.54 11.57 -11.41
C ALA A 91 20.40 12.60 -10.66
N VAL A 92 21.50 12.15 -10.06
CA VAL A 92 22.48 12.98 -9.34
C VAL A 92 22.99 14.13 -10.20
#